data_AF-A0A929SS30-F1
#
_entry.id   AF-A0A929SS30-F1
#
_cell.length_a   1.000
_cell.length_b   1.000
_cell.length_c   1.000
_cell.angle_alpha   90.00
_cell.angle_beta   90.00
_cell.angle_gamma   90.00
#
_symmetry.space_group_name_H-M   'P 1'
#
loop_
_entity.id
_entity.type
_entity.pdbx_description
1 polymer ?
#
loop_
_entity_poly.entity_id
_entity_poly.type
_entity_poly.pdbx_seq_one_letter_code
_entity_poly.pdbx_strand_id
1 'polypeptide(L)'
;YIKAYFKIKKIIKDFKADKVIGCGGYITLPVLKAAQSLKIDTYIHEQNSIVGLSNRLVEKKCKKIFISFEDSRKYFKNKNVFLTGNPCSENARNIKSISKKELGFDEKELILIVMGSLGSDTISDKLVQLTEKFKNMPYNFLIISGKNYINKFQNNYKNIKVLEYIDNLAGVMKSVDLMITRSGATTLSEISSLDVLSILVPSPYVTNNHQEKNALTFANSDAAILLKENEFEKVDIVIDEILKNKEKIKENESLKNYCTYKIGGIARVVVEPRDVKSLVKLIDYIKSNELKYFLIGYGSNLIFPDNNYDGIIVRLVNLSEIEYLNDNLIKAGSGISLQKLAMTLSSKGYTGIEFATAIPGTLGGAVYMNAGAYKSDMGYIVSHVEVLTPDLKIITLANKELDFHYRTSYFQHHEGYIILSATISLKKGNVNEIMDLIKDRSLRRKASQPIEYPSAGSVFRNPEDIPAGMLIEELGLKSKIIGGAQISEKHGNFIINIKDAKSSDILELIDLVKTEAKNKRNINLKEEQKIIKWD
;
A
#
# COMPACT_ATOMS: atom_id res chain seq x y z
N TYR A 1 6.28 -31.66 35.25
CA TYR A 1 7.02 -30.39 35.46
C TYR A 1 8.37 -30.59 36.16
N ILE A 2 8.42 -31.05 37.41
CA ILE A 2 9.65 -31.10 38.24
C ILE A 2 10.76 -31.94 37.59
N LYS A 3 10.44 -33.15 37.11
CA LYS A 3 11.40 -34.00 36.38
C LYS A 3 12.01 -33.28 35.15
N ALA A 4 11.17 -32.56 34.40
CA ALA A 4 11.61 -31.80 33.23
C ALA A 4 12.55 -30.65 33.63
N TYR A 5 12.22 -29.90 34.68
CA TYR A 5 13.06 -28.82 35.20
C TYR A 5 14.49 -29.28 35.52
N PHE A 6 14.65 -30.38 36.25
CA PHE A 6 15.99 -30.89 36.59
C PHE A 6 16.74 -31.43 35.36
N LYS A 7 16.04 -32.13 34.45
CA LYS A 7 16.64 -32.58 33.19
C LYS A 7 17.10 -31.41 32.33
N ILE A 8 16.28 -30.38 32.18
CA ILE A 8 16.63 -29.17 31.41
C ILE A 8 17.79 -28.43 32.08
N LYS A 9 17.81 -28.33 33.40
CA LYS A 9 18.92 -27.71 34.13
C LYS A 9 20.25 -28.41 33.85
N LYS A 10 20.25 -29.75 33.74
CA LYS A 10 21.42 -30.51 33.31
C LYS A 10 21.78 -30.19 31.85
N ILE A 11 20.82 -30.24 30.93
CA ILE A 11 21.04 -29.93 29.51
C ILE A 11 21.64 -28.53 29.32
N ILE A 12 21.13 -27.51 30.02
CA ILE A 12 21.62 -26.14 29.93
C ILE A 12 23.08 -26.05 30.40
N LYS A 13 23.44 -26.75 31.48
CA LYS A 13 24.83 -26.81 31.98
C LYS A 13 25.76 -27.53 31.02
N ASP A 14 25.32 -28.67 30.51
CA ASP A 14 26.11 -29.50 29.58
C ASP A 14 26.35 -28.75 28.25
N PHE A 15 25.33 -28.05 27.75
CA PHE A 15 25.41 -27.19 26.56
C PHE A 15 26.18 -25.87 26.79
N LYS A 16 26.37 -25.47 28.06
CA LYS A 16 26.97 -24.18 28.46
C LYS A 16 26.26 -22.97 27.83
N ALA A 17 24.93 -22.92 27.94
CA ALA A 17 24.16 -21.85 27.31
C ALA A 17 24.48 -20.45 27.89
N ASP A 18 24.82 -19.49 27.03
CA ASP A 18 24.97 -18.08 27.42
C ASP A 18 23.63 -17.34 27.54
N LYS A 19 22.66 -17.76 26.72
CA LYS A 19 21.32 -17.15 26.62
C LYS A 19 20.30 -18.24 26.36
N VAL A 20 19.10 -18.07 26.89
CA VAL A 20 17.98 -18.99 26.66
C VAL A 20 16.73 -18.21 26.24
N ILE A 21 16.13 -18.59 25.12
CA ILE A 21 14.91 -17.99 24.60
C ILE A 21 13.74 -18.97 24.68
N GLY A 22 12.60 -18.49 25.18
CA GLY A 22 11.34 -19.22 25.18
C GLY A 22 10.42 -18.72 24.09
N CYS A 23 9.99 -19.60 23.18
CA CYS A 23 9.11 -19.27 22.06
C CYS A 23 7.63 -19.62 22.34
N GLY A 24 7.24 -19.74 23.61
CA GLY A 24 5.87 -20.09 24.02
C GLY A 24 5.65 -21.58 24.29
N GLY A 25 4.37 -21.98 24.37
CA GLY A 25 3.97 -23.35 24.72
C GLY A 25 4.23 -23.74 26.17
N TYR A 26 3.82 -24.96 26.55
CA TYR A 26 3.98 -25.46 27.93
C TYR A 26 5.45 -25.75 28.29
N ILE A 27 6.32 -25.92 27.28
CA ILE A 27 7.76 -26.21 27.44
C ILE A 27 8.53 -24.98 27.92
N THR A 28 8.11 -23.76 27.54
CA THR A 28 8.83 -22.53 27.90
C THR A 28 8.97 -22.34 29.42
N LEU A 29 7.95 -22.70 30.20
CA LEU A 29 7.95 -22.51 31.65
C LEU A 29 9.11 -23.26 32.36
N PRO A 30 9.25 -24.59 32.24
CA PRO A 30 10.34 -25.30 32.89
C PRO A 30 11.72 -24.92 32.34
N VAL A 31 11.83 -24.57 31.06
CA VAL A 31 13.10 -24.15 30.43
C VAL A 31 13.60 -22.83 30.99
N LEU A 32 12.76 -21.79 30.95
CA LEU A 32 13.16 -20.47 31.42
C LEU A 32 13.35 -20.44 32.93
N LYS A 33 12.54 -21.17 33.72
CA LYS A 33 12.81 -21.29 35.16
C LYS A 33 14.16 -21.97 35.45
N ALA A 34 14.52 -23.01 34.70
CA ALA A 34 15.81 -23.69 34.88
C ALA A 34 16.98 -22.73 34.58
N ALA A 35 16.92 -22.02 33.45
CA ALA A 35 17.91 -21.01 33.06
C ALA A 35 18.02 -19.86 34.09
N GLN A 36 16.89 -19.32 34.55
CA GLN A 36 16.85 -18.29 35.59
C GLN A 36 17.46 -18.78 36.91
N SER A 37 17.27 -20.05 37.28
CA SER A 37 17.90 -20.65 38.47
C SER A 37 19.42 -20.80 38.36
N LEU A 38 19.94 -20.78 37.14
CA LEU A 38 21.37 -20.81 36.81
C LEU A 38 21.95 -19.41 36.59
N LYS A 39 21.14 -18.34 36.78
CA LYS A 39 21.52 -16.94 36.50
C LYS A 39 21.93 -16.69 35.04
N ILE A 40 21.38 -17.47 34.10
CA ILE A 40 21.57 -17.26 32.67
C ILE A 40 20.54 -16.26 32.15
N ASP A 41 20.95 -15.38 31.23
CA ASP A 41 20.06 -14.41 30.60
C ASP A 41 18.91 -15.11 29.86
N THR A 42 17.68 -14.74 30.23
CA THR A 42 16.47 -15.29 29.60
C THR A 42 15.72 -14.28 28.75
N TYR A 43 15.14 -14.77 27.67
CA TYR A 43 14.38 -13.99 26.69
C TYR A 43 13.07 -14.71 26.37
N ILE A 44 12.07 -13.96 25.94
CA ILE A 44 10.82 -14.51 25.40
C ILE A 44 10.67 -13.99 23.97
N HIS A 45 10.23 -14.86 23.07
CA HIS A 45 9.64 -14.46 21.80
C HIS A 45 8.19 -14.93 21.77
N GLU A 46 7.24 -14.01 21.88
CA GLU A 46 5.81 -14.32 21.83
C GLU A 46 5.29 -14.18 20.40
N GLN A 47 4.90 -15.32 19.83
CA GLN A 47 4.51 -15.42 18.43
C GLN A 47 3.04 -15.12 18.19
N ASN A 48 2.18 -15.13 19.23
CA ASN A 48 0.74 -14.94 19.11
C ASN A 48 0.28 -13.63 19.74
N SER A 49 -0.90 -13.15 19.30
CA SER A 49 -1.61 -11.99 19.87
C SER A 49 -2.07 -12.20 21.33
N ILE A 50 -2.24 -13.46 21.74
CA ILE A 50 -2.58 -13.83 23.13
C ILE A 50 -1.39 -14.52 23.77
N VAL A 51 -0.93 -13.95 24.88
CA VAL A 51 0.21 -14.52 25.63
C VAL A 51 -0.22 -15.74 26.43
N GLY A 52 0.48 -16.85 26.26
CA GLY A 52 0.27 -18.08 27.02
C GLY A 52 0.62 -17.94 28.50
N LEU A 53 0.00 -18.76 29.37
CA LEU A 53 0.27 -18.75 30.82
C LEU A 53 1.75 -18.98 31.14
N SER A 54 2.43 -19.88 30.41
CA SER A 54 3.86 -20.15 30.59
C SER A 54 4.71 -18.88 30.51
N ASN A 55 4.45 -18.04 29.50
CA ASN A 55 5.20 -16.81 29.28
C ASN A 55 4.90 -15.79 30.37
N ARG A 56 3.62 -15.62 30.74
CA ARG A 56 3.21 -14.73 31.83
C ARG A 56 3.87 -15.06 33.18
N LEU A 57 4.11 -16.34 33.45
CA LEU A 57 4.72 -16.80 34.71
C LEU A 57 6.23 -16.53 34.83
N VAL A 58 6.94 -16.26 33.73
CA VAL A 58 8.41 -16.11 33.70
C VAL A 58 8.90 -14.77 33.16
N GLU A 59 7.99 -13.95 32.61
CA GLU A 59 8.30 -12.70 31.92
C GLU A 59 9.07 -11.67 32.75
N LYS A 60 8.76 -11.53 34.05
CA LYS A 60 9.39 -10.53 34.93
C LYS A 60 10.90 -10.67 35.06
N LYS A 61 11.43 -11.89 34.92
CA LYS A 61 12.87 -12.19 35.04
C LYS A 61 13.57 -12.26 33.69
N CYS A 62 12.85 -12.04 32.59
CA CYS A 62 13.44 -11.99 31.26
C CYS A 62 14.13 -10.63 31.05
N LYS A 63 15.29 -10.64 30.39
CA LYS A 63 16.06 -9.43 30.10
C LYS A 63 15.40 -8.58 29.03
N LYS A 64 14.87 -9.24 27.99
CA LYS A 64 14.04 -8.64 26.94
C LYS A 64 12.93 -9.60 26.53
N ILE A 65 11.84 -9.05 26.03
CA ILE A 65 10.70 -9.76 25.48
C ILE A 65 10.47 -9.24 24.07
N PHE A 66 10.39 -10.13 23.10
CA PHE A 66 10.09 -9.85 21.72
C PHE A 66 8.65 -10.29 21.44
N ILE A 67 7.85 -9.42 20.84
CA ILE A 67 6.45 -9.70 20.50
C ILE A 67 6.24 -9.58 18.99
N SER A 68 5.39 -10.45 18.46
CA SER A 68 5.00 -10.40 17.04
C SER A 68 3.80 -9.52 16.76
N PHE A 69 2.95 -9.31 17.78
CA PHE A 69 1.73 -8.54 17.70
C PHE A 69 1.73 -7.50 18.82
N GLU A 70 1.40 -6.25 18.49
CA GLU A 70 1.38 -5.16 19.46
C GLU A 70 0.33 -5.40 20.57
N ASP A 71 -0.78 -6.07 20.23
CA ASP A 71 -1.81 -6.50 21.18
C ASP A 71 -1.27 -7.36 22.33
N SER A 72 -0.16 -8.07 22.12
CA SER A 72 0.45 -8.94 23.13
C SER A 72 1.13 -8.14 24.24
N ARG A 73 1.49 -6.87 24.00
CA ARG A 73 2.23 -6.03 24.95
C ARG A 73 1.51 -5.90 26.29
N LYS A 74 0.19 -5.76 26.28
CA LYS A 74 -0.65 -5.56 27.49
C LYS A 74 -0.59 -6.71 28.50
N TYR A 75 -0.10 -7.88 28.10
CA TYR A 75 0.03 -9.05 28.98
C TYR A 75 1.38 -9.13 29.71
N PHE A 76 2.35 -8.30 29.33
CA PHE A 76 3.68 -8.26 29.93
C PHE A 76 3.81 -7.06 30.88
N LYS A 77 4.36 -7.28 32.08
CA LYS A 77 4.67 -6.22 33.05
C LYS A 77 6.13 -5.78 32.93
N ASN A 78 6.95 -6.53 32.19
CA ASN A 78 8.33 -6.18 31.87
C ASN A 78 8.39 -4.87 31.07
N LYS A 79 9.36 -4.01 31.38
CA LYS A 79 9.56 -2.73 30.68
C LYS A 79 10.25 -2.89 29.32
N ASN A 80 11.00 -3.99 29.13
CA ASN A 80 11.83 -4.23 27.96
C ASN A 80 11.11 -5.12 26.93
N VAL A 81 9.98 -4.63 26.42
CA VAL A 81 9.16 -5.33 25.42
C VAL A 81 9.34 -4.66 24.04
N PHE A 82 9.73 -5.43 23.03
CA PHE A 82 10.05 -4.93 21.68
C PHE A 82 9.14 -5.61 20.65
N LEU A 83 8.52 -4.80 19.78
CA LEU A 83 7.78 -5.31 18.63
C LEU A 83 8.78 -5.66 17.53
N THR A 84 8.94 -6.95 17.24
CA THR A 84 9.88 -7.45 16.22
C THR A 84 9.19 -8.12 15.04
N GLY A 85 7.90 -8.46 15.18
CA GLY A 85 7.21 -9.35 14.24
C GLY A 85 7.56 -10.81 14.49
N ASN A 86 6.94 -11.72 13.72
CA ASN A 86 7.32 -13.12 13.72
C ASN A 86 8.59 -13.32 12.87
N PRO A 87 9.51 -14.21 13.30
CA PRO A 87 10.63 -14.59 12.46
C PRO A 87 10.11 -15.38 11.26
N CYS A 88 10.48 -14.92 10.06
CA CYS A 88 10.31 -15.66 8.82
C CYS A 88 11.68 -16.17 8.36
N SER A 89 11.71 -17.27 7.62
CA SER A 89 12.94 -17.76 6.99
C SER A 89 13.48 -16.70 6.02
N GLU A 90 14.75 -16.30 6.12
CA GLU A 90 15.39 -15.40 5.15
C GLU A 90 15.27 -15.95 3.72
N ASN A 91 15.28 -17.28 3.59
CA ASN A 91 15.09 -17.96 2.32
C ASN A 91 13.74 -17.63 1.67
N ALA A 92 12.67 -17.38 2.44
CA ALA A 92 11.36 -17.07 1.85
C ALA A 92 11.43 -15.81 0.96
N ARG A 93 12.20 -14.79 1.36
CA ARG A 93 12.39 -13.57 0.54
C ARG A 93 13.29 -13.80 -0.67
N ASN A 94 14.30 -14.65 -0.55
CA ASN A 94 15.27 -14.88 -1.62
C ASN A 94 14.90 -16.01 -2.58
N ILE A 95 13.93 -16.86 -2.23
CA ILE A 95 13.54 -18.01 -3.06
C ILE A 95 12.97 -17.54 -4.39
N LYS A 96 13.31 -18.23 -5.47
CA LYS A 96 12.77 -17.93 -6.80
C LYS A 96 11.26 -18.19 -6.83
N SER A 97 10.53 -17.30 -7.49
CA SER A 97 9.10 -17.51 -7.75
C SER A 97 8.90 -18.70 -8.71
N ILE A 98 7.78 -19.41 -8.54
CA ILE A 98 7.36 -20.48 -9.45
C ILE A 98 6.24 -19.92 -10.32
N SER A 99 6.41 -19.86 -11.64
CA SER A 99 5.40 -19.27 -12.53
C SER A 99 4.10 -20.09 -12.58
N LYS A 100 2.99 -19.44 -12.96
CA LYS A 100 1.68 -20.10 -13.15
C LYS A 100 1.77 -21.24 -14.19
N LYS A 101 2.56 -21.03 -15.25
CA LYS A 101 2.85 -22.06 -16.27
C LYS A 101 3.58 -23.27 -15.70
N GLU A 102 4.59 -23.06 -14.85
CA GLU A 102 5.28 -24.17 -14.16
C GLU A 102 4.33 -24.97 -13.27
N LEU A 103 3.29 -24.32 -12.72
CA LEU A 103 2.24 -24.98 -11.96
C LEU A 103 1.19 -25.70 -12.84
N GLY A 104 1.23 -25.50 -14.15
CA GLY A 104 0.31 -26.08 -15.14
C GLY A 104 -0.94 -25.25 -15.40
N PHE A 105 -0.92 -23.96 -15.05
CA PHE A 105 -2.04 -23.04 -15.26
C PHE A 105 -1.79 -22.06 -16.42
N ASP A 106 -2.88 -21.47 -16.92
CA ASP A 106 -2.80 -20.30 -17.80
C ASP A 106 -2.50 -19.03 -16.99
N GLU A 107 -2.46 -17.87 -17.65
CA GLU A 107 -2.09 -16.59 -17.03
C GLU A 107 -3.23 -15.94 -16.22
N LYS A 108 -4.40 -16.59 -16.08
CA LYS A 108 -5.49 -16.06 -15.23
C LYS A 108 -5.07 -15.97 -13.77
N GLU A 109 -5.85 -15.23 -12.99
CA GLU A 109 -5.60 -15.08 -11.56
C GLU A 109 -5.53 -16.45 -10.86
N LEU A 110 -4.51 -16.65 -10.02
CA LEU A 110 -4.25 -17.91 -9.32
C LEU A 110 -4.56 -17.77 -7.83
N ILE A 111 -5.52 -18.55 -7.34
CA ILE A 111 -5.86 -18.67 -5.93
C ILE A 111 -5.19 -19.91 -5.34
N LEU A 112 -4.41 -19.71 -4.28
CA LEU A 112 -3.80 -20.79 -3.50
C LEU A 112 -4.60 -21.05 -2.23
N ILE A 113 -5.01 -22.30 -2.01
CA ILE A 113 -5.77 -22.70 -0.82
C ILE A 113 -4.96 -23.69 0.00
N VAL A 114 -4.63 -23.32 1.24
CA VAL A 114 -3.85 -24.15 2.18
C VAL A 114 -4.51 -24.15 3.55
N MET A 115 -5.22 -25.22 3.91
CA MET A 115 -6.02 -25.31 5.15
C MET A 115 -5.35 -26.07 6.31
N GLY A 116 -4.04 -26.36 6.21
CA GLY A 116 -3.25 -27.05 7.23
C GLY A 116 -3.35 -28.58 7.17
N SER A 117 -2.30 -29.28 7.64
CA SER A 117 -2.17 -30.74 7.54
C SER A 117 -3.02 -31.55 8.53
N LEU A 118 -3.52 -30.92 9.58
CA LEU A 118 -4.41 -31.51 10.60
C LEU A 118 -5.88 -31.12 10.35
N GLY A 119 -6.26 -31.00 9.07
CA GLY A 119 -7.57 -30.50 8.64
C GLY A 119 -8.72 -31.06 9.45
N SER A 120 -9.60 -30.18 9.95
CA SER A 120 -10.91 -30.62 10.38
C SER A 120 -11.60 -31.25 9.18
N ASP A 121 -12.15 -32.46 9.33
CA ASP A 121 -12.91 -33.13 8.26
C ASP A 121 -13.93 -32.16 7.63
N THR A 122 -14.50 -31.28 8.46
CA THR A 122 -15.44 -30.22 8.08
C THR A 122 -14.95 -29.27 6.99
N ILE A 123 -13.72 -28.72 7.07
CA ILE A 123 -13.23 -27.78 6.04
C ILE A 123 -12.84 -28.52 4.77
N SER A 124 -12.24 -29.70 4.89
CA SER A 124 -11.87 -30.52 3.74
C SER A 124 -13.12 -30.93 2.95
N ASP A 125 -14.19 -31.32 3.62
CA ASP A 125 -15.47 -31.69 2.97
C ASP A 125 -16.13 -30.47 2.30
N LYS A 126 -16.10 -29.29 2.94
CA LYS A 126 -16.55 -28.04 2.32
C LYS A 126 -15.73 -27.69 1.07
N LEU A 127 -14.41 -27.86 1.10
CA LEU A 127 -13.54 -27.61 -0.06
C LEU A 127 -13.87 -28.52 -1.24
N VAL A 128 -14.13 -29.81 -0.98
CA VAL A 128 -14.57 -30.75 -2.02
C VAL A 128 -15.86 -30.25 -2.67
N GLN A 129 -16.87 -29.85 -1.87
CA GLN A 129 -18.12 -29.30 -2.39
C GLN A 129 -17.92 -28.00 -3.18
N LEU A 130 -17.04 -27.11 -2.70
CA LEU A 130 -16.74 -25.84 -3.37
C LEU A 130 -16.05 -26.00 -4.73
N THR A 131 -15.38 -27.13 -5.00
CA THR A 131 -14.79 -27.37 -6.32
C THR A 131 -15.82 -27.32 -7.46
N GLU A 132 -17.07 -27.73 -7.18
CA GLU A 132 -18.18 -27.65 -8.14
C GLU A 132 -18.56 -26.20 -8.48
N LYS A 133 -18.33 -25.25 -7.56
CA LYS A 133 -18.50 -23.82 -7.82
C LYS A 133 -17.27 -23.25 -8.52
N PHE A 134 -16.08 -23.55 -8.01
CA PHE A 134 -14.81 -23.04 -8.51
C PHE A 134 -14.56 -23.39 -9.98
N LYS A 135 -15.07 -24.54 -10.47
CA LYS A 135 -14.88 -24.96 -11.87
C LYS A 135 -15.46 -23.96 -12.89
N ASN A 136 -16.47 -23.18 -12.49
CA ASN A 136 -17.14 -22.21 -13.35
C ASN A 136 -16.61 -20.79 -13.16
N MET A 137 -15.71 -20.57 -12.19
CA MET A 137 -15.13 -19.26 -11.93
C MET A 137 -14.00 -18.96 -12.93
N PRO A 138 -13.77 -17.68 -13.29
CA PRO A 138 -12.76 -17.29 -14.28
C PRO A 138 -11.32 -17.30 -13.71
N TYR A 139 -11.04 -18.11 -12.69
CA TYR A 139 -9.77 -18.14 -11.97
C TYR A 139 -9.19 -19.55 -11.89
N ASN A 140 -7.89 -19.64 -11.66
CA ASN A 140 -7.17 -20.88 -11.40
C ASN A 140 -7.09 -21.15 -9.89
N PHE A 141 -7.26 -22.40 -9.46
CA PHE A 141 -7.24 -22.80 -8.06
C PHE A 141 -6.20 -23.88 -7.83
N LEU A 142 -5.23 -23.60 -6.96
CA LEU A 142 -4.28 -24.59 -6.45
C LEU A 142 -4.64 -24.92 -5.00
N ILE A 143 -5.09 -26.16 -4.76
CA ILE A 143 -5.51 -26.61 -3.44
C ILE A 143 -4.48 -27.59 -2.89
N ILE A 144 -3.96 -27.33 -1.69
CA ILE A 144 -3.07 -28.25 -0.97
C ILE A 144 -3.88 -28.91 0.15
N SER A 145 -4.25 -30.18 -0.04
CA SER A 145 -5.22 -30.87 0.82
C SER A 145 -4.64 -32.00 1.69
N GLY A 146 -3.35 -32.31 1.57
CA GLY A 146 -2.72 -33.39 2.35
C GLY A 146 -3.20 -34.80 1.97
N LYS A 147 -2.42 -35.81 2.37
CA LYS A 147 -2.55 -37.20 1.89
C LYS A 147 -3.90 -37.84 2.17
N ASN A 148 -4.47 -37.55 3.34
CA ASN A 148 -5.69 -38.22 3.82
C ASN A 148 -6.97 -37.73 3.12
N TYR A 149 -6.92 -36.58 2.44
CA TYR A 149 -8.11 -35.93 1.88
C TYR A 149 -8.06 -35.81 0.36
N ILE A 150 -6.89 -35.94 -0.27
CA ILE A 150 -6.75 -35.80 -1.72
C ILE A 150 -7.67 -36.74 -2.51
N ASN A 151 -7.89 -37.97 -2.02
CA ASN A 151 -8.77 -38.96 -2.66
C ASN A 151 -10.25 -38.56 -2.66
N LYS A 152 -10.67 -37.60 -1.82
CA LYS A 152 -12.04 -37.07 -1.84
C LYS A 152 -12.28 -36.13 -3.02
N PHE A 153 -11.23 -35.59 -3.64
CA PHE A 153 -11.32 -34.74 -4.82
C PHE A 153 -11.37 -35.63 -6.06
N GLN A 154 -12.58 -35.97 -6.50
CA GLN A 154 -12.80 -36.91 -7.62
C GLN A 154 -12.73 -36.25 -9.01
N ASN A 155 -12.70 -34.92 -9.07
CA ASN A 155 -12.95 -34.18 -10.31
C ASN A 155 -11.68 -33.54 -10.89
N ASN A 156 -11.38 -33.83 -12.16
CA ASN A 156 -10.33 -33.18 -12.93
C ASN A 156 -10.91 -31.97 -13.68
N TYR A 157 -10.84 -30.78 -13.07
CA TYR A 157 -11.18 -29.53 -13.76
C TYR A 157 -9.94 -28.84 -14.29
N LYS A 158 -10.04 -28.25 -15.48
CA LYS A 158 -8.91 -27.57 -16.13
C LYS A 158 -8.31 -26.44 -15.28
N ASN A 159 -9.15 -25.72 -14.54
CA ASN A 159 -8.74 -24.59 -13.71
C ASN A 159 -8.50 -24.95 -12.24
N ILE A 160 -8.58 -26.23 -11.84
CA ILE A 160 -8.38 -26.65 -10.45
C ILE A 160 -7.33 -27.75 -10.39
N LYS A 161 -6.30 -27.55 -9.58
CA LYS A 161 -5.27 -28.55 -9.30
C LYS A 161 -5.20 -28.80 -7.81
N VAL A 162 -5.31 -30.06 -7.42
CA VAL A 162 -5.19 -30.49 -6.02
C VAL A 162 -3.88 -31.24 -5.85
N LEU A 163 -3.07 -30.82 -4.88
CA LEU A 163 -1.79 -31.43 -4.54
C LEU A 163 -1.78 -31.93 -3.10
N GLU A 164 -1.04 -33.02 -2.86
CA GLU A 164 -0.80 -33.53 -1.52
C GLU A 164 0.10 -32.57 -0.73
N TYR A 165 1.18 -32.12 -1.37
CA TYR A 165 2.24 -31.31 -0.78
C TYR A 165 2.98 -30.51 -1.86
N ILE A 166 3.69 -29.46 -1.43
CA ILE A 166 4.60 -28.69 -2.29
C ILE A 166 5.85 -28.29 -1.50
N ASP A 167 7.04 -28.58 -2.03
CA ASP A 167 8.31 -28.31 -1.34
C ASP A 167 8.62 -26.82 -1.23
N ASN A 168 8.28 -26.03 -2.26
CA ASN A 168 8.56 -24.60 -2.35
C ASN A 168 7.27 -23.77 -2.30
N LEU A 169 6.56 -23.84 -1.18
CA LEU A 169 5.33 -23.05 -0.97
C LEU A 169 5.59 -21.55 -1.08
N ALA A 170 6.69 -21.05 -0.51
CA ALA A 170 7.05 -19.63 -0.57
C ALA A 170 7.27 -19.13 -2.00
N GLY A 171 7.85 -19.93 -2.89
CA GLY A 171 7.99 -19.62 -4.31
C GLY A 171 6.66 -19.58 -5.05
N VAL A 172 5.70 -20.42 -4.67
CA VAL A 172 4.32 -20.36 -5.20
C VAL A 172 3.59 -19.13 -4.66
N MET A 173 3.73 -18.82 -3.37
CA MET A 173 3.12 -17.65 -2.74
C MET A 173 3.50 -16.34 -3.43
N LYS A 174 4.67 -16.25 -4.07
CA LYS A 174 5.09 -15.08 -4.86
C LYS A 174 4.35 -14.89 -6.19
N SER A 175 3.61 -15.90 -6.63
CA SER A 175 2.99 -15.94 -7.96
C SER A 175 1.46 -16.05 -7.90
N VAL A 176 0.88 -16.06 -6.70
CA VAL A 176 -0.56 -16.16 -6.49
C VAL A 176 -1.17 -14.78 -6.34
N ASP A 177 -2.40 -14.63 -6.81
CA ASP A 177 -3.18 -13.40 -6.70
C ASP A 177 -3.94 -13.31 -5.37
N LEU A 178 -4.22 -14.47 -4.76
CA LEU A 178 -4.94 -14.58 -3.51
C LEU A 178 -4.55 -15.90 -2.81
N MET A 179 -4.30 -15.84 -1.51
CA MET A 179 -4.13 -17.02 -0.67
C MET A 179 -5.31 -17.18 0.29
N ILE A 180 -5.79 -18.41 0.50
CA ILE A 180 -6.81 -18.74 1.49
C ILE A 180 -6.19 -19.71 2.47
N THR A 181 -6.02 -19.28 3.72
CA THR A 181 -5.28 -20.08 4.69
C THR A 181 -5.73 -19.92 6.14
N ARG A 182 -5.26 -20.81 7.01
CA ARG A 182 -5.44 -20.71 8.46
C ARG A 182 -4.52 -19.62 9.03
N SER A 183 -4.93 -19.03 10.14
CA SER A 183 -4.27 -17.85 10.73
C SER A 183 -3.17 -18.21 11.74
N GLY A 184 -2.35 -19.21 11.41
CA GLY A 184 -1.21 -19.63 12.24
C GLY A 184 -0.09 -18.58 12.22
N ALA A 185 0.61 -18.40 13.34
CA ALA A 185 1.63 -17.35 13.48
C ALA A 185 2.75 -17.42 12.42
N THR A 186 3.19 -18.63 12.06
CA THR A 186 4.21 -18.85 11.03
C THR A 186 3.70 -18.51 9.63
N THR A 187 2.50 -18.97 9.28
CA THR A 187 1.86 -18.66 7.99
C THR A 187 1.63 -17.16 7.83
N LEU A 188 1.14 -16.48 8.88
CA LEU A 188 0.97 -15.03 8.87
C LEU A 188 2.31 -14.29 8.70
N SER A 189 3.39 -14.85 9.24
CA SER A 189 4.74 -14.31 9.05
C SER A 189 5.22 -14.41 7.61
N GLU A 190 4.89 -15.50 6.92
CA GLU A 190 5.22 -15.69 5.50
C GLU A 190 4.38 -14.77 4.62
N ILE A 191 3.06 -14.69 4.88
CA ILE A 191 2.14 -13.77 4.20
C ILE A 191 2.63 -12.33 4.28
N SER A 192 2.95 -11.85 5.49
CA SER A 192 3.42 -10.47 5.68
C SER A 192 4.82 -10.22 5.13
N SER A 193 5.65 -11.25 5.01
CA SER A 193 7.01 -11.12 4.45
C SER A 193 7.03 -11.14 2.93
N LEU A 194 5.99 -11.68 2.31
CA LEU A 194 5.87 -11.86 0.86
C LEU A 194 4.77 -10.97 0.24
N ASP A 195 4.12 -10.12 1.03
CA ASP A 195 3.05 -9.21 0.63
C ASP A 195 1.88 -9.92 -0.10
N VAL A 196 1.48 -11.09 0.40
CA VAL A 196 0.46 -11.94 -0.24
C VAL A 196 -0.94 -11.56 0.23
N LEU A 197 -1.79 -11.09 -0.69
CA LEU A 197 -3.21 -10.86 -0.39
C LEU A 197 -3.87 -12.15 0.08
N SER A 198 -4.54 -12.10 1.24
CA SER A 198 -5.00 -13.32 1.91
C SER A 198 -6.42 -13.23 2.48
N ILE A 199 -7.19 -14.31 2.33
CA ILE A 199 -8.37 -14.62 3.16
C ILE A 199 -7.91 -15.54 4.30
N LEU A 200 -8.07 -15.08 5.53
CA LEU A 200 -7.71 -15.79 6.74
C LEU A 200 -8.95 -16.48 7.32
N VAL A 201 -8.89 -17.81 7.42
CA VAL A 201 -9.96 -18.65 7.94
C VAL A 201 -9.52 -19.27 9.26
N PRO A 202 -9.59 -18.56 10.39
CA PRO A 202 -9.07 -19.06 11.66
C PRO A 202 -9.80 -20.33 12.11
N SER A 203 -9.07 -21.28 12.70
CA SER A 203 -9.67 -22.48 13.28
C SER A 203 -10.33 -22.15 14.63
N PRO A 204 -11.61 -22.51 14.85
CA PRO A 204 -12.30 -22.24 16.11
C PRO A 204 -11.85 -23.18 17.25
N TYR A 205 -11.16 -24.27 16.93
CA TYR A 205 -10.80 -25.33 17.89
C TYR A 205 -9.47 -25.10 18.62
N VAL A 206 -8.83 -23.96 18.41
CA VAL A 206 -7.52 -23.67 19.01
C VAL A 206 -7.63 -23.00 20.36
N THR A 207 -6.67 -23.29 21.25
CA THR A 207 -6.64 -22.76 22.62
C THR A 207 -6.73 -21.23 22.67
N ASN A 208 -7.61 -20.71 23.52
CA ASN A 208 -7.89 -19.26 23.68
C ASN A 208 -8.35 -18.55 22.40
N ASN A 209 -8.73 -19.28 21.35
CA ASN A 209 -9.10 -18.72 20.05
C ASN A 209 -8.02 -17.75 19.48
N HIS A 210 -6.75 -18.13 19.64
CA HIS A 210 -5.63 -17.26 19.27
C HIS A 210 -5.53 -17.02 17.75
N GLN A 211 -5.97 -17.98 16.92
CA GLN A 211 -5.96 -17.79 15.47
C GLN A 211 -6.94 -16.69 15.02
N GLU A 212 -8.14 -16.63 15.58
CA GLU A 212 -9.10 -15.56 15.24
C GLU A 212 -8.53 -14.19 15.64
N LYS A 213 -7.89 -14.08 16.80
CA LYS A 213 -7.27 -12.81 17.23
C LYS A 213 -6.08 -12.43 16.36
N ASN A 214 -5.25 -13.39 15.96
CA ASN A 214 -4.17 -13.12 15.00
C ASN A 214 -4.73 -12.62 13.66
N ALA A 215 -5.81 -13.25 13.18
CA ALA A 215 -6.48 -12.85 11.93
C ALA A 215 -7.08 -11.45 12.03
N LEU A 216 -7.75 -11.14 13.15
CA LEU A 216 -8.32 -9.82 13.43
C LEU A 216 -7.25 -8.73 13.42
N THR A 217 -6.05 -8.98 13.95
CA THR A 217 -4.97 -7.97 13.89
C THR A 217 -4.61 -7.65 12.44
N PHE A 218 -4.55 -8.64 11.54
CA PHE A 218 -4.31 -8.41 10.11
C PHE A 218 -5.49 -7.69 9.44
N ALA A 219 -6.71 -8.15 9.71
CA ALA A 219 -7.92 -7.55 9.14
C ALA A 219 -8.13 -6.09 9.55
N ASN A 220 -7.92 -5.76 10.83
CA ASN A 220 -8.02 -4.40 11.34
C ASN A 220 -6.94 -3.45 10.78
N SER A 221 -5.88 -4.01 10.19
CA SER A 221 -4.84 -3.27 9.49
C SER A 221 -5.01 -3.27 7.97
N ASP A 222 -6.15 -3.74 7.46
CA ASP A 222 -6.44 -3.93 6.03
C ASP A 222 -5.43 -4.83 5.30
N ALA A 223 -4.69 -5.67 6.04
CA ALA A 223 -3.64 -6.53 5.49
C ALA A 223 -4.18 -7.90 5.00
N ALA A 224 -5.37 -8.30 5.45
CA ALA A 224 -6.03 -9.53 5.04
C ALA A 224 -7.54 -9.46 5.28
N ILE A 225 -8.30 -10.36 4.69
CA ILE A 225 -9.74 -10.49 4.92
C ILE A 225 -9.98 -11.64 5.89
N LEU A 226 -10.75 -11.38 6.96
CA LEU A 226 -11.17 -12.43 7.88
C LEU A 226 -12.47 -13.06 7.39
N LEU A 227 -12.48 -14.39 7.20
CA LEU A 227 -13.69 -15.17 6.92
C LEU A 227 -13.82 -16.28 7.96
N LYS A 228 -14.92 -16.33 8.70
CA LYS A 228 -15.08 -17.37 9.73
C LYS A 228 -15.36 -18.73 9.09
N GLU A 229 -14.95 -19.82 9.76
CA GLU A 229 -15.10 -21.19 9.23
C GLU A 229 -16.57 -21.60 8.98
N ASN A 230 -17.51 -21.06 9.75
CA ASN A 230 -18.94 -21.26 9.53
C ASN A 230 -19.46 -20.53 8.28
N GLU A 231 -18.78 -19.49 7.82
CA GLU A 231 -19.11 -18.70 6.62
C GLU A 231 -18.37 -19.19 5.36
N PHE A 232 -17.50 -20.19 5.50
CA PHE A 232 -16.61 -20.65 4.43
C PHE A 232 -17.33 -21.14 3.16
N GLU A 233 -18.61 -21.51 3.25
CA GLU A 233 -19.44 -21.89 2.09
C GLU A 233 -19.69 -20.74 1.11
N LYS A 234 -19.45 -19.49 1.55
CA LYS A 234 -19.54 -18.27 0.76
C LYS A 234 -18.19 -17.80 0.23
N VAL A 235 -17.12 -18.58 0.41
CA VAL A 235 -15.76 -18.16 0.03
C VAL A 235 -15.65 -17.85 -1.47
N ASP A 236 -16.43 -18.52 -2.32
CA ASP A 236 -16.54 -18.22 -3.75
C ASP A 236 -16.98 -16.77 -4.01
N ILE A 237 -17.98 -16.29 -3.26
CA ILE A 237 -18.47 -14.90 -3.35
C ILE A 237 -17.40 -13.93 -2.89
N VAL A 238 -16.71 -14.23 -1.79
CA VAL A 238 -15.65 -13.38 -1.23
C VAL A 238 -14.45 -13.30 -2.18
N ILE A 239 -14.03 -14.43 -2.76
CA ILE A 239 -12.96 -14.47 -3.78
C ILE A 239 -13.34 -13.57 -4.96
N ASP A 240 -14.57 -13.70 -5.43
CA ASP A 240 -15.05 -12.97 -6.59
C ASP A 240 -15.16 -11.47 -6.29
N GLU A 241 -15.63 -11.09 -5.11
CA GLU A 241 -15.67 -9.70 -4.65
C GLU A 241 -14.27 -9.09 -4.59
N ILE A 242 -13.26 -9.83 -4.11
CA ILE A 242 -11.88 -9.38 -4.03
C ILE A 242 -11.26 -9.21 -5.42
N LEU A 243 -11.43 -10.22 -6.29
CA LEU A 243 -10.75 -10.29 -7.57
C LEU A 243 -11.47 -9.48 -8.67
N LYS A 244 -12.81 -9.39 -8.66
CA LYS A 244 -13.59 -8.52 -9.56
C LYS A 244 -13.43 -7.04 -9.20
N ASN A 245 -13.26 -6.69 -7.92
CA ASN A 245 -12.98 -5.30 -7.51
C ASN A 245 -11.60 -4.77 -7.96
N LYS A 246 -10.87 -5.47 -8.83
CA LYS A 246 -9.72 -4.87 -9.52
C LYS A 246 -10.16 -3.80 -10.53
N GLU A 247 -11.36 -3.89 -11.12
CA GLU A 247 -12.02 -2.77 -11.82
C GLU A 247 -13.13 -2.20 -10.93
N LYS A 248 -12.85 -1.12 -10.21
CA LYS A 248 -13.85 -0.48 -9.35
C LYS A 248 -14.66 0.50 -10.17
N ILE A 249 -15.92 0.17 -10.44
CA ILE A 249 -16.93 1.10 -10.96
C ILE A 249 -17.81 1.50 -9.78
N LYS A 250 -17.88 2.79 -9.50
CA LYS A 250 -18.70 3.34 -8.42
C LYS A 250 -19.58 4.45 -8.97
N GLU A 251 -20.85 4.44 -8.58
CA GLU A 251 -21.82 5.43 -9.02
C GLU A 251 -22.11 6.46 -7.93
N ASN A 252 -22.42 7.70 -8.33
CA ASN A 252 -22.82 8.79 -7.45
C ASN A 252 -21.83 9.06 -6.31
N GLU A 253 -20.55 9.15 -6.66
CA GLU A 253 -19.45 9.28 -5.71
C GLU A 253 -19.09 10.74 -5.44
N SER A 254 -18.89 11.11 -4.17
CA SER A 254 -18.42 12.45 -3.81
C SER A 254 -16.94 12.63 -4.17
N LEU A 255 -16.63 13.67 -4.96
CA LEU A 255 -15.27 14.04 -5.36
C LEU A 255 -14.38 14.48 -4.19
N LYS A 256 -14.96 14.76 -3.03
CA LYS A 256 -14.25 14.96 -1.76
C LYS A 256 -13.35 13.78 -1.40
N ASN A 257 -13.75 12.56 -1.78
CA ASN A 257 -12.98 11.35 -1.52
C ASN A 257 -11.80 11.15 -2.50
N TYR A 258 -11.71 11.99 -3.54
CA TYR A 258 -10.81 11.82 -4.68
C TYR A 258 -9.87 13.02 -4.91
N CYS A 259 -9.84 13.99 -3.99
CA CYS A 259 -8.85 15.07 -3.94
C CYS A 259 -8.34 15.31 -2.52
N THR A 260 -7.14 15.87 -2.40
CA THR A 260 -6.52 16.11 -1.08
C THR A 260 -7.11 17.31 -0.34
N TYR A 261 -7.80 18.22 -1.03
CA TYR A 261 -8.56 19.31 -0.40
C TYR A 261 -9.83 18.82 0.33
N LYS A 262 -10.34 17.63 -0.01
CA LYS A 262 -11.63 17.10 0.45
C LYS A 262 -12.83 18.00 0.08
N ILE A 263 -12.84 18.50 -1.15
CA ILE A 263 -13.89 19.36 -1.73
C ILE A 263 -14.44 18.78 -3.04
N GLY A 264 -15.49 19.38 -3.58
CA GLY A 264 -16.10 19.01 -4.85
C GLY A 264 -17.47 18.34 -4.73
N GLY A 265 -18.23 18.41 -5.82
CA GLY A 265 -19.55 17.81 -5.97
C GLY A 265 -19.55 16.29 -6.12
N ILE A 266 -20.63 15.75 -6.68
CA ILE A 266 -20.80 14.32 -6.94
C ILE A 266 -20.46 14.01 -8.39
N ALA A 267 -19.62 13.01 -8.64
CA ALA A 267 -19.41 12.44 -9.96
C ALA A 267 -20.37 11.28 -10.20
N ARG A 268 -20.96 11.22 -11.40
CA ARG A 268 -21.89 10.16 -11.78
C ARG A 268 -21.24 8.78 -11.72
N VAL A 269 -20.04 8.64 -12.29
CA VAL A 269 -19.27 7.40 -12.24
C VAL A 269 -17.81 7.69 -11.93
N VAL A 270 -17.20 6.87 -11.07
CA VAL A 270 -15.75 6.76 -10.91
C VAL A 270 -15.33 5.35 -11.32
N VAL A 271 -14.37 5.25 -12.24
CA VAL A 271 -13.81 3.99 -12.73
C VAL A 271 -12.32 3.93 -12.43
N GLU A 272 -11.86 2.81 -11.87
CA GLU A 272 -10.44 2.52 -11.65
C GLU A 272 -10.05 1.31 -12.51
N PRO A 273 -9.54 1.50 -13.75
CA PRO A 273 -9.16 0.39 -14.63
C PRO A 273 -8.08 -0.47 -13.98
N ARG A 274 -8.22 -1.80 -14.05
CA ARG A 274 -7.23 -2.74 -13.45
C ARG A 274 -5.89 -2.75 -14.17
N ASP A 275 -5.88 -2.59 -15.49
CA ASP A 275 -4.70 -2.70 -16.33
C ASP A 275 -4.83 -1.81 -17.59
N VAL A 276 -3.76 -1.76 -18.39
CA VAL A 276 -3.73 -0.95 -19.62
C VAL A 276 -4.77 -1.45 -20.65
N LYS A 277 -5.03 -2.76 -20.72
CA LYS A 277 -6.00 -3.31 -21.69
C LYS A 277 -7.41 -2.88 -21.34
N SER A 278 -7.79 -2.88 -20.07
CA SER A 278 -9.11 -2.42 -19.65
C SER A 278 -9.25 -0.90 -19.74
N LEU A 279 -8.18 -0.15 -19.48
CA LEU A 279 -8.15 1.28 -19.77
C LEU A 279 -8.42 1.55 -21.26
N VAL A 280 -7.75 0.87 -22.18
CA VAL A 280 -7.95 1.06 -23.62
C VAL A 280 -9.41 0.79 -24.01
N LYS A 281 -9.98 -0.34 -23.56
CA LYS A 281 -11.40 -0.66 -23.79
C LYS A 281 -12.36 0.38 -23.22
N LEU A 282 -12.07 0.88 -22.02
CA LEU A 282 -12.88 1.91 -21.37
C LEU A 282 -12.85 3.21 -22.18
N ILE A 283 -11.67 3.68 -22.57
CA ILE A 283 -11.53 4.93 -23.34
C ILE A 283 -12.16 4.78 -24.74
N ASP A 284 -12.03 3.61 -25.37
CA ASP A 284 -12.70 3.29 -26.64
C ASP A 284 -14.23 3.35 -26.51
N TYR A 285 -14.77 2.71 -25.46
CA TYR A 285 -16.20 2.74 -25.16
C TYR A 285 -16.69 4.18 -24.89
N ILE A 286 -15.97 4.94 -24.07
CA ILE A 286 -16.29 6.33 -23.75
C ILE A 286 -16.34 7.18 -25.02
N LYS A 287 -15.34 7.05 -25.90
CA LYS A 287 -15.28 7.80 -27.17
C LYS A 287 -16.39 7.38 -28.14
N SER A 288 -16.63 6.07 -28.30
CA SER A 288 -17.64 5.52 -29.20
C SER A 288 -19.07 5.91 -28.81
N ASN A 289 -19.30 6.26 -27.55
CA ASN A 289 -20.60 6.69 -27.02
C ASN A 289 -20.64 8.18 -26.67
N GLU A 290 -19.62 8.95 -27.08
CA GLU A 290 -19.53 10.41 -26.85
C GLU A 290 -19.71 10.81 -25.36
N LEU A 291 -19.23 9.98 -24.44
CA LEU A 291 -19.37 10.22 -23.01
C LEU A 291 -18.31 11.19 -22.50
N LYS A 292 -18.73 12.15 -21.65
CA LYS A 292 -17.81 13.03 -20.93
C LYS A 292 -16.98 12.22 -19.93
N TYR A 293 -15.67 12.44 -19.92
CA TYR A 293 -14.78 11.83 -18.92
C TYR A 293 -13.64 12.76 -18.50
N PHE A 294 -13.10 12.53 -17.32
CA PHE A 294 -11.96 13.27 -16.78
C PHE A 294 -10.98 12.34 -16.06
N LEU A 295 -9.68 12.47 -16.38
CA LEU A 295 -8.62 11.64 -15.81
C LEU A 295 -8.04 12.27 -14.55
N ILE A 296 -7.87 11.47 -13.50
CA ILE A 296 -7.26 11.92 -12.25
C ILE A 296 -6.27 10.90 -11.69
N GLY A 297 -5.29 11.41 -10.94
CA GLY A 297 -4.49 10.62 -10.01
C GLY A 297 -5.12 10.62 -8.61
N TYR A 298 -4.40 11.21 -7.65
CA TYR A 298 -4.90 11.41 -6.27
C TYR A 298 -5.61 12.76 -6.06
N GLY A 299 -5.72 13.59 -7.11
CA GLY A 299 -6.32 14.92 -7.00
C GLY A 299 -5.55 15.85 -6.05
N SER A 300 -4.23 15.70 -5.94
CA SER A 300 -3.38 16.47 -5.03
C SER A 300 -3.01 17.88 -5.51
N ASN A 301 -3.43 18.24 -6.74
CA ASN A 301 -3.24 19.54 -7.36
C ASN A 301 -4.53 20.04 -8.04
N LEU A 302 -5.70 19.53 -7.63
CA LEU A 302 -6.99 19.82 -8.25
C LEU A 302 -7.90 20.56 -7.28
N ILE A 303 -8.63 21.55 -7.81
CA ILE A 303 -9.80 22.16 -7.17
C ILE A 303 -11.02 21.73 -8.00
N PHE A 304 -11.73 20.70 -7.53
CA PHE A 304 -13.01 20.32 -8.13
C PHE A 304 -14.06 21.38 -7.82
N PRO A 305 -15.01 21.66 -8.71
CA PRO A 305 -16.10 22.58 -8.42
C PRO A 305 -17.18 21.91 -7.55
N ASP A 306 -18.01 22.72 -6.90
CA ASP A 306 -19.05 22.23 -5.99
C ASP A 306 -20.25 21.60 -6.71
N ASN A 307 -20.44 21.87 -8.01
CA ASN A 307 -21.48 21.25 -8.81
C ASN A 307 -21.12 19.81 -9.20
N ASN A 308 -22.16 19.02 -9.48
CA ASN A 308 -22.02 17.64 -9.86
C ASN A 308 -21.43 17.49 -11.27
N TYR A 309 -20.72 16.39 -11.48
CA TYR A 309 -20.17 16.00 -12.77
C TYR A 309 -20.99 14.86 -13.37
N ASP A 310 -21.76 15.16 -14.42
CA ASP A 310 -22.45 14.15 -15.24
C ASP A 310 -21.49 13.56 -16.28
N GLY A 311 -20.52 12.80 -15.79
CA GLY A 311 -19.51 12.15 -16.60
C GLY A 311 -18.74 11.09 -15.81
N ILE A 312 -17.70 10.55 -16.43
CA ILE A 312 -16.91 9.45 -15.89
C ILE A 312 -15.55 9.96 -15.40
N ILE A 313 -15.26 9.79 -14.12
CA ILE A 313 -13.92 10.01 -13.58
C ILE A 313 -13.10 8.74 -13.77
N VAL A 314 -11.97 8.83 -14.46
CA VAL A 314 -11.06 7.69 -14.67
C VAL A 314 -9.83 7.85 -13.78
N ARG A 315 -9.59 6.87 -12.89
CA ARG A 315 -8.43 6.87 -11.98
C ARG A 315 -7.46 5.75 -12.33
N LEU A 316 -6.21 6.11 -12.59
CA LEU A 316 -5.19 5.14 -13.03
C LEU A 316 -4.44 4.48 -11.86
N VAL A 317 -4.97 4.53 -10.63
CA VAL A 317 -4.26 4.16 -9.40
C VAL A 317 -3.82 2.69 -9.33
N ASN A 318 -4.45 1.81 -10.10
CA ASN A 318 -4.08 0.39 -10.18
C ASN A 318 -2.85 0.15 -11.07
N LEU A 319 -2.51 1.08 -11.97
CA LEU A 319 -1.29 1.02 -12.78
C LEU A 319 -0.07 1.38 -11.93
N SER A 320 0.34 0.50 -11.01
CA SER A 320 1.28 0.82 -9.93
C SER A 320 2.53 -0.07 -9.88
N GLU A 321 2.71 -0.93 -10.89
CA GLU A 321 3.85 -1.85 -10.98
C GLU A 321 5.19 -1.11 -11.14
N ILE A 322 6.26 -1.72 -10.62
CA ILE A 322 7.64 -1.25 -10.77
C ILE A 322 8.46 -2.36 -11.43
N GLU A 323 9.11 -2.03 -12.53
CA GLU A 323 10.00 -2.91 -13.28
C GLU A 323 11.42 -2.32 -13.31
N TYR A 324 12.42 -3.14 -12.96
CA TYR A 324 13.83 -2.76 -13.03
C TYR A 324 14.39 -3.21 -14.36
N LEU A 325 14.57 -2.27 -15.29
CA LEU A 325 15.07 -2.59 -16.63
C LEU A 325 16.58 -2.88 -16.61
N ASN A 326 17.31 -2.16 -15.76
CA ASN A 326 18.72 -2.40 -15.43
C ASN A 326 19.09 -1.66 -14.13
N ASP A 327 20.40 -1.55 -13.84
CA ASP A 327 20.93 -0.96 -12.60
C ASP A 327 20.60 0.52 -12.39
N ASN A 328 20.22 1.26 -13.44
CA ASN A 328 19.98 2.70 -13.38
C ASN A 328 18.62 3.11 -14.00
N LEU A 329 17.93 2.22 -14.72
CA LEU A 329 16.64 2.49 -15.36
C LEU A 329 15.52 1.69 -14.69
N ILE A 330 14.52 2.42 -14.21
CA ILE A 330 13.35 1.87 -13.53
C ILE A 330 12.10 2.35 -14.27
N LYS A 331 11.28 1.43 -14.75
CA LYS A 331 9.96 1.72 -15.29
C LYS A 331 8.93 1.59 -14.16
N ALA A 332 8.04 2.56 -14.04
CA ALA A 332 6.98 2.53 -13.04
C ALA A 332 5.65 3.00 -13.63
N GLY A 333 4.56 2.33 -13.25
CA GLY A 333 3.21 2.67 -13.69
C GLY A 333 2.76 4.05 -13.19
N SER A 334 1.90 4.72 -13.97
CA SER A 334 1.48 6.10 -13.71
C SER A 334 0.61 6.27 -12.45
N GLY A 335 0.01 5.20 -11.97
CA GLY A 335 -0.83 5.13 -10.78
C GLY A 335 -0.09 5.03 -9.46
N ILE A 336 1.20 4.68 -9.47
CA ILE A 336 1.96 4.53 -8.22
C ILE A 336 2.05 5.86 -7.46
N SER A 337 1.90 5.82 -6.14
CA SER A 337 2.21 6.96 -5.28
C SER A 337 3.66 7.40 -5.49
N LEU A 338 3.86 8.68 -5.84
CA LEU A 338 5.19 9.23 -6.07
C LEU A 338 6.06 9.15 -4.80
N GLN A 339 5.45 9.40 -3.64
CA GLN A 339 6.14 9.30 -2.35
C GLN A 339 6.60 7.87 -2.07
N LYS A 340 5.73 6.89 -2.34
CA LYS A 340 6.03 5.46 -2.18
C LYS A 340 7.14 5.02 -3.12
N LEU A 341 7.09 5.46 -4.39
CA LEU A 341 8.13 5.18 -5.37
C LEU A 341 9.47 5.77 -4.93
N ALA A 342 9.49 7.06 -4.58
CA ALA A 342 10.70 7.76 -4.15
C ALA A 342 11.33 7.11 -2.91
N MET A 343 10.53 6.78 -1.89
CA MET A 343 11.02 6.12 -0.68
C MET A 343 11.53 4.70 -0.95
N THR A 344 10.81 3.91 -1.76
CA THR A 344 11.20 2.55 -2.14
C THR A 344 12.53 2.52 -2.89
N LEU A 345 12.75 3.47 -3.80
CA LEU A 345 13.99 3.54 -4.56
C LEU A 345 15.15 4.08 -3.70
N SER A 346 14.89 5.10 -2.89
CA SER A 346 15.88 5.66 -1.97
C SER A 346 16.42 4.64 -0.98
N SER A 347 15.55 3.80 -0.40
CA SER A 347 15.95 2.73 0.53
C SER A 347 16.76 1.61 -0.14
N LYS A 348 16.67 1.47 -1.47
CA LYS A 348 17.48 0.57 -2.30
C LYS A 348 18.77 1.22 -2.83
N GLY A 349 19.11 2.41 -2.32
CA GLY A 349 20.33 3.13 -2.67
C GLY A 349 20.29 3.83 -4.02
N TYR A 350 19.10 4.10 -4.57
CA TYR A 350 18.96 4.97 -5.74
C TYR A 350 18.89 6.43 -5.31
N THR A 351 19.78 7.26 -5.87
CA THR A 351 19.83 8.71 -5.66
C THR A 351 19.34 9.47 -6.89
N GLY A 352 18.77 10.65 -6.68
CA GLY A 352 18.18 11.53 -7.69
C GLY A 352 16.66 11.75 -7.53
N ILE A 353 15.96 10.90 -6.76
CA ILE A 353 14.50 10.98 -6.56
C ILE A 353 14.09 11.45 -5.16
N GLU A 354 15.05 11.73 -4.27
CA GLU A 354 14.81 12.08 -2.87
C GLU A 354 13.90 13.31 -2.73
N PHE A 355 13.95 14.22 -3.73
CA PHE A 355 13.12 15.43 -3.76
C PHE A 355 11.61 15.12 -3.75
N ALA A 356 11.22 13.95 -4.28
CA ALA A 356 9.84 13.55 -4.49
C ALA A 356 9.22 12.82 -3.29
N THR A 357 10.02 12.46 -2.28
CA THR A 357 9.58 11.69 -1.09
C THR A 357 8.45 12.32 -0.28
N ALA A 358 8.21 13.62 -0.43
CA ALA A 358 7.12 14.32 0.22
C ALA A 358 6.14 15.01 -0.74
N ILE A 359 6.22 14.75 -2.05
CA ILE A 359 5.31 15.32 -3.05
C ILE A 359 4.08 14.40 -3.15
N PRO A 360 2.88 14.82 -2.69
CA PRO A 360 1.69 13.99 -2.77
C PRO A 360 1.22 13.87 -4.22
N GLY A 361 0.73 12.69 -4.60
CA GLY A 361 0.22 12.43 -5.94
C GLY A 361 0.71 11.11 -6.52
N THR A 362 0.32 10.85 -7.75
CA THR A 362 0.79 9.70 -8.52
C THR A 362 1.95 10.09 -9.43
N LEU A 363 2.74 9.12 -9.87
CA LEU A 363 3.81 9.34 -10.86
C LEU A 363 3.29 10.00 -12.14
N GLY A 364 2.13 9.57 -12.65
CA GLY A 364 1.52 10.16 -13.84
C GLY A 364 1.18 11.64 -13.67
N GLY A 365 0.58 12.01 -12.53
CA GLY A 365 0.33 13.42 -12.21
C GLY A 365 1.61 14.23 -12.03
N ALA A 366 2.66 13.61 -11.48
CA ALA A 366 3.96 14.23 -11.32
C ALA A 366 4.64 14.51 -12.65
N VAL A 367 4.60 13.56 -13.58
CA VAL A 367 5.08 13.73 -14.96
C VAL A 367 4.26 14.82 -15.67
N TYR A 368 2.93 14.76 -15.59
CA TYR A 368 2.05 15.78 -16.19
C TYR A 368 2.38 17.21 -15.73
N MET A 369 2.68 17.37 -14.43
CA MET A 369 2.98 18.68 -13.84
C MET A 369 4.46 19.07 -13.87
N ASN A 370 5.37 18.20 -14.34
CA ASN A 370 6.80 18.30 -14.03
C ASN A 370 7.05 18.65 -12.55
N ALA A 371 6.51 17.81 -11.66
CA ALA A 371 6.54 18.07 -10.23
C ALA A 371 7.99 18.11 -9.71
N GLY A 372 8.28 19.07 -8.83
CA GLY A 372 9.64 19.29 -8.36
C GLY A 372 9.72 20.00 -7.02
N ALA A 373 10.80 19.74 -6.30
CA ALA A 373 11.15 20.34 -5.03
C ALA A 373 12.67 20.34 -4.85
N TYR A 374 13.19 21.16 -3.94
CA TYR A 374 14.63 21.19 -3.60
C TYR A 374 15.56 21.30 -4.82
N LYS A 375 15.19 22.14 -5.81
CA LYS A 375 15.94 22.38 -7.06
C LYS A 375 16.08 21.17 -7.98
N SER A 376 15.19 20.18 -7.86
CA SER A 376 15.07 19.04 -8.78
C SER A 376 13.60 18.85 -9.16
N ASP A 377 13.34 18.16 -10.27
CA ASP A 377 12.01 17.85 -10.77
C ASP A 377 12.00 16.55 -11.59
N MET A 378 10.82 16.17 -12.08
CA MET A 378 10.66 14.96 -12.88
C MET A 378 11.46 15.02 -14.18
N GLY A 379 11.60 16.19 -14.80
CA GLY A 379 12.34 16.38 -16.05
C GLY A 379 13.82 16.00 -15.96
N TYR A 380 14.43 16.13 -14.77
CA TYR A 380 15.80 15.68 -14.52
C TYR A 380 15.97 14.16 -14.52
N ILE A 381 14.93 13.39 -14.18
CA ILE A 381 15.05 11.94 -13.96
C ILE A 381 14.27 11.12 -14.98
N VAL A 382 13.22 11.65 -15.62
CA VAL A 382 12.42 10.91 -16.59
C VAL A 382 13.20 10.76 -17.88
N SER A 383 13.41 9.54 -18.35
CA SER A 383 14.03 9.26 -19.65
C SER A 383 13.00 9.07 -20.76
N HIS A 384 11.91 8.35 -20.46
CA HIS A 384 10.85 8.00 -21.41
C HIS A 384 9.50 7.94 -20.70
N VAL A 385 8.42 8.21 -21.43
CA VAL A 385 7.04 8.07 -20.95
C VAL A 385 6.25 7.26 -21.96
N GLU A 386 5.61 6.19 -21.50
CA GLU A 386 4.68 5.42 -22.31
C GLU A 386 3.28 6.04 -22.16
N VAL A 387 2.61 6.29 -23.28
CA VAL A 387 1.32 6.98 -23.31
C VAL A 387 0.33 6.28 -24.22
N LEU A 388 -0.95 6.32 -23.83
CA LEU A 388 -2.06 6.03 -24.73
C LEU A 388 -2.43 7.34 -25.44
N THR A 389 -2.38 7.33 -26.76
CA THR A 389 -2.67 8.48 -27.62
C THR A 389 -4.18 8.69 -27.82
N PRO A 390 -4.60 9.85 -28.35
CA PRO A 390 -5.98 10.08 -28.74
C PRO A 390 -6.55 9.06 -29.74
N ASP A 391 -5.72 8.43 -30.57
CA ASP A 391 -6.11 7.36 -31.50
C ASP A 391 -5.96 5.94 -30.91
N LEU A 392 -5.89 5.82 -29.58
CA LEU A 392 -5.84 4.56 -28.84
C LEU A 392 -4.59 3.70 -29.14
N LYS A 393 -3.51 4.32 -29.59
CA LYS A 393 -2.22 3.66 -29.77
C LYS A 393 -1.35 3.88 -28.54
N ILE A 394 -0.55 2.87 -28.21
CA ILE A 394 0.47 3.00 -27.18
C ILE A 394 1.77 3.39 -27.88
N ILE A 395 2.30 4.56 -27.52
CA ILE A 395 3.59 5.05 -28.00
C ILE A 395 4.51 5.38 -26.82
N THR A 396 5.80 5.52 -27.09
CA THR A 396 6.79 5.97 -26.12
C THR A 396 7.39 7.29 -26.57
N LEU A 397 7.35 8.30 -25.69
CA LEU A 397 7.97 9.60 -25.90
C LEU A 397 9.27 9.66 -25.09
N ALA A 398 10.37 10.06 -25.73
CA ALA A 398 11.64 10.32 -25.06
C ALA A 398 11.62 11.68 -24.34
N ASN A 399 12.50 11.88 -23.35
CA ASN A 399 12.55 13.12 -22.55
C ASN A 399 12.54 14.41 -23.38
N LYS A 400 13.30 14.45 -24.47
CA LYS A 400 13.38 15.60 -25.39
C LYS A 400 12.03 15.98 -26.04
N GLU A 401 11.08 15.04 -26.09
CA GLU A 401 9.74 15.23 -26.66
C GLU A 401 8.72 15.64 -25.58
N LEU A 402 9.09 15.56 -24.30
CA LEU A 402 8.19 15.84 -23.17
C LEU A 402 8.11 17.32 -22.79
N ASP A 403 8.93 18.17 -23.42
CA ASP A 403 8.90 19.63 -23.30
C ASP A 403 8.83 20.10 -21.84
N PHE A 404 9.70 19.55 -21.00
CA PHE A 404 9.69 19.84 -19.56
C PHE A 404 10.24 21.24 -19.27
N HIS A 405 9.41 22.05 -18.64
CA HIS A 405 9.76 23.36 -18.10
C HIS A 405 9.21 23.52 -16.68
N TYR A 406 9.47 24.66 -16.03
CA TYR A 406 8.99 24.91 -14.67
C TYR A 406 7.46 24.76 -14.57
N ARG A 407 7.02 23.68 -13.92
CA ARG A 407 5.60 23.28 -13.76
C ARG A 407 4.85 23.04 -15.06
N THR A 408 5.56 22.65 -16.11
CA THR A 408 5.02 22.49 -17.48
C THR A 408 5.58 21.22 -18.12
N SER A 409 4.74 20.56 -18.93
CA SER A 409 5.11 19.43 -19.78
C SER A 409 4.27 19.43 -21.06
N TYR A 410 4.71 18.66 -22.05
CA TYR A 410 4.00 18.37 -23.31
C TYR A 410 2.51 18.08 -23.12
N PHE A 411 2.16 17.32 -22.07
CA PHE A 411 0.78 16.86 -21.81
C PHE A 411 -0.19 17.97 -21.39
N GLN A 412 0.32 19.14 -20.96
CA GLN A 412 -0.53 20.29 -20.67
C GLN A 412 -0.98 21.01 -21.94
N HIS A 413 -0.32 20.77 -23.07
CA HIS A 413 -0.56 21.41 -24.36
C HIS A 413 -1.13 20.45 -25.42
N HIS A 414 -1.13 19.14 -25.14
CA HIS A 414 -1.61 18.10 -26.05
C HIS A 414 -2.65 17.23 -25.35
N GLU A 415 -3.92 17.57 -25.54
CA GLU A 415 -5.04 16.89 -24.91
C GLU A 415 -5.23 15.45 -25.42
N GLY A 416 -5.85 14.61 -24.60
CA GLY A 416 -6.18 13.22 -24.94
C GLY A 416 -5.02 12.21 -24.83
N TYR A 417 -3.81 12.66 -24.53
CA TYR A 417 -2.70 11.78 -24.17
C TYR A 417 -2.80 11.34 -22.71
N ILE A 418 -2.77 10.03 -22.48
CA ILE A 418 -2.87 9.43 -21.14
C ILE A 418 -1.56 8.77 -20.77
N ILE A 419 -0.94 9.22 -19.67
CA ILE A 419 0.33 8.66 -19.17
C ILE A 419 0.07 7.28 -18.56
N LEU A 420 0.70 6.24 -19.11
CA LEU A 420 0.58 4.85 -18.65
C LEU A 420 1.71 4.47 -17.70
N SER A 421 2.95 4.86 -18.03
CA SER A 421 4.14 4.61 -17.21
C SER A 421 5.25 5.61 -17.54
N ALA A 422 6.22 5.74 -16.65
CA ALA A 422 7.43 6.51 -16.90
C ALA A 422 8.68 5.68 -16.56
N THR A 423 9.70 5.78 -17.40
CA THR A 423 11.02 5.21 -17.16
C THR A 423 11.92 6.30 -16.60
N ILE A 424 12.36 6.14 -15.36
CA ILE A 424 13.26 7.08 -14.68
C ILE A 424 14.69 6.54 -14.65
N SER A 425 15.64 7.44 -14.86
CA SER A 425 17.07 7.20 -14.77
C SER A 425 17.62 7.75 -13.47
N LEU A 426 18.14 6.88 -12.62
CA LEU A 426 18.71 7.20 -11.32
C LEU A 426 20.14 6.68 -11.24
N LYS A 427 20.87 7.11 -10.22
CA LYS A 427 22.23 6.62 -9.94
C LYS A 427 22.24 5.81 -8.65
N LYS A 428 23.24 4.96 -8.47
CA LYS A 428 23.52 4.35 -7.16
C LYS A 428 24.25 5.33 -6.25
N GLY A 429 23.91 5.31 -4.97
CA GLY A 429 24.51 6.14 -3.94
C GLY A 429 24.53 5.44 -2.58
N ASN A 430 25.10 6.13 -1.58
CA ASN A 430 25.15 5.64 -0.21
C ASN A 430 23.78 5.71 0.45
N VAL A 431 23.22 4.56 0.84
CA VAL A 431 21.88 4.47 1.45
C VAL A 431 21.77 5.34 2.70
N ASN A 432 22.79 5.40 3.56
CA ASN A 432 22.71 6.17 4.80
C ASN A 432 22.62 7.67 4.50
N GLU A 433 23.44 8.19 3.59
CA GLU A 433 23.42 9.60 3.19
C GLU A 433 22.08 9.99 2.56
N ILE A 434 21.55 9.14 1.68
CA ILE A 434 20.24 9.32 1.04
C ILE A 434 19.14 9.39 2.11
N MET A 435 19.13 8.46 3.06
CA MET A 435 18.10 8.38 4.09
C MET A 435 18.20 9.54 5.09
N ASP A 436 19.41 9.98 5.43
CA ASP A 436 19.64 11.16 6.28
C ASP A 436 19.14 12.44 5.60
N LEU A 437 19.40 12.60 4.30
CA LEU A 437 18.88 13.71 3.50
C LEU A 437 17.34 13.73 3.48
N ILE A 438 16.71 12.56 3.30
CA ILE A 438 15.23 12.45 3.31
C ILE A 438 14.68 12.81 4.69
N LYS A 439 15.33 12.34 5.76
CA LYS A 439 14.93 12.64 7.14
C LYS A 439 14.99 14.14 7.41
N ASP A 440 16.09 14.79 7.06
CA ASP A 440 16.25 16.24 7.19
C ASP A 440 15.17 17.02 6.40
N ARG A 441 14.95 16.66 5.13
CA ARG A 441 13.92 17.30 4.29
C ARG A 441 12.51 17.11 4.86
N SER A 442 12.21 15.91 5.39
CA SER A 442 10.94 15.60 6.03
C SER A 442 10.71 16.48 7.27
N LEU A 443 11.73 16.65 8.13
CA LEU A 443 11.67 17.53 9.30
C LEU A 443 11.43 18.99 8.89
N ARG A 444 12.18 19.50 7.91
CA ARG A 444 12.00 20.86 7.38
C ARG A 444 10.60 21.08 6.80
N ARG A 445 10.05 20.10 6.08
CA ARG A 445 8.69 20.20 5.52
C ARG A 445 7.62 20.17 6.59
N LYS A 446 7.76 19.30 7.60
CA LYS A 446 6.88 19.28 8.78
C LYS A 446 6.89 20.61 9.54
N ALA A 447 8.03 21.28 9.62
CA ALA A 447 8.13 22.58 10.28
C ALA A 447 7.52 23.73 9.46
N SER A 448 7.63 23.67 8.13
CA SER A 448 7.27 24.79 7.24
C SER A 448 5.92 24.68 6.52
N GLN A 449 5.27 23.51 6.49
CA GLN A 449 4.03 23.30 5.73
C GLN A 449 2.90 22.72 6.60
N PRO A 450 1.63 23.08 6.33
CA PRO A 450 0.46 22.64 7.09
C PRO A 450 0.00 21.23 6.66
N ILE A 451 0.86 20.23 6.86
CA ILE A 451 0.60 18.84 6.44
C ILE A 451 -0.54 18.16 7.21
N GLU A 452 -0.91 18.73 8.36
CA GLU A 452 -1.97 18.26 9.24
C GLU A 452 -3.38 18.60 8.72
N TYR A 453 -3.50 19.53 7.76
CA TYR A 453 -4.77 19.94 7.17
C TYR A 453 -4.89 19.48 5.71
N PRO A 454 -6.11 19.16 5.23
CA PRO A 454 -6.36 18.94 3.81
C PRO A 454 -6.02 20.20 2.98
N SER A 455 -5.20 20.03 1.95
CA SER A 455 -4.80 21.07 0.98
C SER A 455 -4.34 20.43 -0.34
N ALA A 456 -4.20 21.20 -1.42
CA ALA A 456 -3.63 20.74 -2.69
C ALA A 456 -2.22 21.33 -2.98
N GLY A 457 -1.42 21.50 -1.93
CA GLY A 457 -0.06 22.04 -2.07
C GLY A 457 -0.03 23.55 -2.22
N SER A 458 1.03 24.06 -2.86
CA SER A 458 1.18 25.48 -3.14
C SER A 458 0.13 25.97 -4.13
N VAL A 459 -0.51 27.09 -3.81
CA VAL A 459 -1.61 27.65 -4.61
C VAL A 459 -1.08 28.35 -5.86
N PHE A 460 -0.03 29.14 -5.70
CA PHE A 460 0.57 29.95 -6.76
C PHE A 460 1.99 29.50 -7.09
N ARG A 461 2.37 29.67 -8.35
CA ARG A 461 3.77 29.63 -8.78
C ARG A 461 4.52 30.82 -8.15
N ASN A 462 5.81 30.65 -7.89
CA ASN A 462 6.64 31.77 -7.46
C ASN A 462 6.82 32.77 -8.63
N PRO A 463 6.52 34.06 -8.43
CA PRO A 463 6.98 35.10 -9.36
C PRO A 463 8.51 35.24 -9.31
N GLU A 464 9.09 35.93 -10.29
CA GLU A 464 10.55 36.01 -10.46
C GLU A 464 11.26 36.64 -9.26
N ASP A 465 10.68 37.70 -8.69
CA ASP A 465 11.36 38.53 -7.69
C ASP A 465 11.15 38.11 -6.24
N ILE A 466 10.13 37.32 -5.94
CA ILE A 466 9.75 36.98 -4.55
C ILE A 466 9.03 35.61 -4.48
N PRO A 467 9.34 34.76 -3.50
CA PRO A 467 8.53 33.56 -3.27
C PRO A 467 7.08 33.93 -2.95
N ALA A 468 6.11 33.28 -3.59
CA ALA A 468 4.69 33.62 -3.43
C ALA A 468 4.22 33.51 -1.97
N GLY A 469 4.78 32.58 -1.19
CA GLY A 469 4.47 32.46 0.23
C GLY A 469 4.91 33.66 1.07
N MET A 470 6.07 34.23 0.74
CA MET A 470 6.59 35.43 1.39
C MET A 470 5.78 36.67 0.99
N LEU A 471 5.43 36.79 -0.29
CA LEU A 471 4.54 37.85 -0.76
C LEU A 471 3.20 37.87 0.00
N ILE A 472 2.55 36.71 0.14
CA ILE A 472 1.25 36.60 0.84
C ILE A 472 1.39 36.95 2.33
N GLU A 473 2.52 36.61 2.95
CA GLU A 473 2.84 37.00 4.32
C GLU A 473 3.04 38.51 4.46
N GLU A 474 3.80 39.14 3.57
CA GLU A 474 3.98 40.61 3.53
C GLU A 474 2.68 41.37 3.30
N LEU A 475 1.74 40.78 2.54
CA LEU A 475 0.40 41.35 2.35
C LEU A 475 -0.50 41.23 3.59
N GLY A 476 -0.05 40.52 4.64
CA GLY A 476 -0.79 40.34 5.88
C GLY A 476 -2.01 39.41 5.75
N LEU A 477 -1.99 38.48 4.80
CA LEU A 477 -3.16 37.64 4.46
C LEU A 477 -3.18 36.28 5.15
N LYS A 478 -2.13 35.91 5.90
CA LYS A 478 -2.12 34.67 6.70
C LYS A 478 -3.27 34.68 7.72
N SER A 479 -3.78 33.50 8.03
CA SER A 479 -4.92 33.28 8.91
C SER A 479 -6.26 33.81 8.40
N LYS A 480 -6.34 34.44 7.22
CA LYS A 480 -7.59 34.90 6.63
C LYS A 480 -8.50 33.70 6.33
N ILE A 481 -9.75 33.79 6.78
CA ILE A 481 -10.79 32.75 6.64
C ILE A 481 -11.90 33.25 5.73
N ILE A 482 -12.37 32.35 4.85
CA ILE A 482 -13.62 32.49 4.10
C ILE A 482 -14.31 31.12 4.16
N GLY A 483 -15.57 31.07 4.62
CA GLY A 483 -16.30 29.82 4.80
C GLY A 483 -15.53 28.79 5.64
N GLY A 484 -15.28 27.60 5.06
CA GLY A 484 -14.49 26.54 5.68
C GLY A 484 -13.01 26.53 5.34
N ALA A 485 -12.55 27.48 4.53
CA ALA A 485 -11.17 27.59 4.04
C ALA A 485 -10.37 28.68 4.78
N GLN A 486 -9.06 28.48 4.87
CA GLN A 486 -8.15 29.44 5.50
C GLN A 486 -6.81 29.52 4.77
N ILE A 487 -6.24 30.71 4.63
CA ILE A 487 -4.82 30.87 4.27
C ILE A 487 -3.97 30.46 5.48
N SER A 488 -3.13 29.44 5.30
CA SER A 488 -2.40 28.82 6.40
C SER A 488 -1.54 29.81 7.19
N GLU A 489 -1.61 29.72 8.52
CA GLU A 489 -0.72 30.47 9.42
C GLU A 489 0.74 30.01 9.31
N LYS A 490 0.96 28.80 8.83
CA LYS A 490 2.29 28.18 8.74
C LYS A 490 3.00 28.54 7.44
N HIS A 491 2.27 28.68 6.34
CA HIS A 491 2.83 29.00 5.04
C HIS A 491 1.84 29.78 4.16
N GLY A 492 2.15 31.04 3.80
CA GLY A 492 1.23 31.92 3.08
C GLY A 492 0.74 31.37 1.73
N ASN A 493 1.55 30.59 1.02
CA ASN A 493 1.15 29.98 -0.27
C ASN A 493 0.29 28.70 -0.16
N PHE A 494 -0.26 28.39 1.01
CA PHE A 494 -1.14 27.24 1.21
C PHE A 494 -2.51 27.72 1.69
N ILE A 495 -3.56 27.34 0.98
CA ILE A 495 -4.92 27.39 1.50
C ILE A 495 -5.24 26.00 2.07
N ILE A 496 -5.84 25.96 3.24
CA ILE A 496 -6.19 24.74 3.98
C ILE A 496 -7.69 24.66 4.22
N ASN A 497 -8.22 23.45 4.17
CA ASN A 497 -9.59 23.16 4.57
C ASN A 497 -9.61 22.91 6.08
N ILE A 498 -10.07 23.89 6.86
CA ILE A 498 -10.12 23.78 8.32
C ILE A 498 -11.44 23.18 8.81
N LYS A 499 -12.52 23.30 8.03
CA LYS A 499 -13.85 22.82 8.39
C LYS A 499 -14.79 22.78 7.17
N ASP A 500 -14.89 21.62 6.52
CA ASP A 500 -15.85 21.37 5.43
C ASP A 500 -15.89 22.47 4.36
N ALA A 501 -14.72 23.00 3.98
CA ALA A 501 -14.60 24.03 2.96
C ALA A 501 -15.35 23.65 1.67
N LYS A 502 -15.96 24.65 1.04
CA LYS A 502 -16.43 24.55 -0.33
C LYS A 502 -15.35 24.98 -1.30
N SER A 503 -15.52 24.58 -2.54
CA SER A 503 -14.62 24.97 -3.64
C SER A 503 -14.70 26.47 -3.88
N SER A 504 -15.90 27.05 -3.75
CA SER A 504 -16.12 28.51 -3.74
C SER A 504 -15.27 29.25 -2.71
N ASP A 505 -15.16 28.69 -1.49
CA ASP A 505 -14.40 29.32 -0.40
C ASP A 505 -12.90 29.41 -0.75
N ILE A 506 -12.36 28.35 -1.36
CA ILE A 506 -10.97 28.29 -1.83
C ILE A 506 -10.75 29.32 -2.94
N LEU A 507 -11.66 29.38 -3.93
CA LEU A 507 -11.56 30.30 -5.06
C LEU A 507 -11.64 31.77 -4.62
N GLU A 508 -12.51 32.09 -3.66
CA GLU A 508 -12.63 33.46 -3.12
C GLU A 508 -11.34 33.90 -2.42
N LEU A 509 -10.67 33.00 -1.67
CA LEU A 509 -9.35 33.28 -1.10
C LEU A 509 -8.27 33.44 -2.17
N ILE A 510 -8.32 32.65 -3.25
CA ILE A 510 -7.39 32.79 -4.39
C ILE A 510 -7.55 34.18 -5.02
N ASP A 511 -8.78 34.60 -5.31
CA ASP A 511 -9.08 35.87 -5.95
C ASP A 511 -8.71 37.06 -5.06
N LEU A 512 -8.95 36.96 -3.74
CA LEU A 512 -8.49 37.93 -2.76
C LEU A 512 -6.97 38.11 -2.82
N VAL A 513 -6.22 37.01 -2.77
CA VAL A 513 -4.75 37.05 -2.82
C VAL A 513 -4.25 37.67 -4.12
N LYS A 514 -4.81 37.28 -5.27
CA LYS A 514 -4.44 37.85 -6.57
C LYS A 514 -4.71 39.35 -6.65
N THR A 515 -5.87 39.78 -6.15
CA THR A 515 -6.28 41.19 -6.12
C THR A 515 -5.34 42.02 -5.25
N GLU A 516 -5.03 41.55 -4.04
CA GLU A 516 -4.12 42.24 -3.12
C GLU A 516 -2.68 42.30 -3.65
N ALA A 517 -2.17 41.20 -4.22
CA ALA A 517 -0.86 41.17 -4.85
C ALA A 517 -0.77 42.16 -6.04
N LYS A 518 -1.82 42.24 -6.86
CA LYS A 518 -1.89 43.19 -7.97
C LYS A 518 -1.96 44.63 -7.48
N ASN A 519 -2.81 44.93 -6.51
CA ASN A 519 -3.04 46.31 -6.05
C ASN A 519 -1.86 46.86 -5.26
N LYS A 520 -1.26 46.07 -4.35
CA LYS A 520 -0.21 46.55 -3.43
C LYS A 520 1.19 46.36 -3.97
N ARG A 521 1.43 45.38 -4.85
CA ARG A 521 2.77 45.03 -5.34
C ARG A 521 2.87 44.99 -6.86
N ASN A 522 1.79 45.22 -7.59
CA ASN A 522 1.72 45.11 -9.06
C ASN A 522 2.15 43.73 -9.60
N ILE A 523 2.03 42.68 -8.79
CA ILE A 523 2.41 41.31 -9.19
C ILE A 523 1.16 40.55 -9.61
N ASN A 524 1.19 39.99 -10.82
CA ASN A 524 0.15 39.08 -11.30
C ASN A 524 0.51 37.64 -10.92
N LEU A 525 -0.06 37.13 -9.82
CA LEU A 525 0.15 35.74 -9.41
C LEU A 525 -0.54 34.76 -10.38
N LYS A 526 0.19 33.71 -10.75
CA LYS A 526 -0.29 32.61 -11.58
C LYS A 526 -0.52 31.37 -10.72
N GLU A 527 -1.69 30.76 -10.86
CA GLU A 527 -2.08 29.54 -10.17
C GLU A 527 -1.17 28.36 -10.59
N GLU A 528 -0.81 27.53 -9.60
CA GLU A 528 -0.16 26.23 -9.82
C GLU A 528 -1.18 25.08 -9.77
N GLN A 529 -2.21 25.24 -8.93
CA GLN A 529 -3.32 24.31 -8.81
C GLN A 529 -4.23 24.40 -10.04
N LYS A 530 -4.74 23.25 -10.49
CA LYS A 530 -5.66 23.19 -11.63
C LYS A 530 -7.10 23.33 -11.13
N ILE A 531 -7.73 24.45 -11.47
CA ILE A 531 -9.16 24.69 -11.23
C ILE A 531 -9.95 23.95 -12.31
N ILE A 532 -10.85 23.07 -11.90
CA ILE A 532 -11.66 22.25 -12.81
C ILE A 532 -13.00 22.95 -13.08
N LYS A 533 -13.43 22.89 -14.35
CA LYS A 533 -14.75 23.34 -14.82
C LYS A 533 -15.37 22.21 -15.63
N TRP A 534 -16.66 21.91 -15.41
CA TRP A 534 -17.35 20.77 -16.04
C TRP A 534 -18.05 21.09 -17.37
N ASP A 535 -18.10 22.38 -17.72
CA ASP A 535 -18.85 22.92 -18.87
C ASP A 535 -18.70 22.04 -20.14
#